data_AF-A0AA37HLX6-F1
#
_entry.id   AF-A0AA37HLX6-F1
#
_cell.length_a   1.000
_cell.length_b   1.000
_cell.length_c   1.000
_cell.angle_alpha   90.00
_cell.angle_beta   90.00
_cell.angle_gamma   90.00
#
_symmetry.space_group_name_H-M   'P 1'
#
loop_
_entity.id
_entity.type
_entity.pdbx_description
1 polymer ?
#
loop_
_entity_poly.entity_id
_entity_poly.type
_entity_poly.pdbx_seq_one_letter_code
_entity_poly.pdbx_strand_id
1 'polypeptide(L)'
;MSPLLTPMTTHPDALTTGSAPGAGTGPVAGRAAELGSPLPRAKRHRVLLQGRIVAGAQLQPCVIRDLSRSGAKIRVAPRIALPDRFDLVIASDELRTVRACLRWRRGEFAGLVFEGV
;
A
#
# COMPACT_ATOMS: atom_id res chain seq x y z
N MET A 1 -38.32 -25.95 -21.17
CA MET A 1 -37.41 -25.45 -22.21
C MET A 1 -36.36 -24.57 -21.54
N SER A 2 -35.30 -25.20 -21.04
CA SER A 2 -34.01 -24.51 -20.77
C SER A 2 -33.24 -24.41 -22.10
N PRO A 3 -31.96 -23.99 -22.16
CA PRO A 3 -31.09 -23.27 -21.22
C PRO A 3 -30.25 -22.17 -21.95
N LEU A 4 -29.10 -21.79 -21.36
CA LEU A 4 -27.88 -21.27 -22.00
C LEU A 4 -27.77 -19.73 -21.92
N LEU A 5 -26.68 -19.15 -21.43
CA LEU A 5 -25.32 -19.38 -21.91
C LEU A 5 -24.29 -19.54 -20.77
N THR A 6 -23.60 -20.69 -20.78
CA THR A 6 -22.14 -20.73 -20.66
C THR A 6 -21.57 -20.57 -22.07
N PRO A 7 -20.42 -19.90 -22.23
CA PRO A 7 -19.20 -20.66 -22.54
C PRO A 7 -18.00 -20.06 -21.78
N MET A 8 -17.25 -20.78 -20.95
CA MET A 8 -16.33 -21.89 -21.23
C MET A 8 -15.45 -21.74 -22.49
N THR A 9 -14.15 -21.72 -22.22
CA THR A 9 -13.06 -22.34 -23.00
C THR A 9 -12.20 -21.41 -23.88
N THR A 10 -10.88 -21.64 -23.73
CA THR A 10 -9.84 -21.59 -24.78
C THR A 10 -8.86 -20.41 -24.70
N HIS A 11 -7.81 -20.59 -23.89
CA HIS A 11 -6.42 -20.32 -24.33
C HIS A 11 -6.18 -21.08 -25.66
N PRO A 12 -5.38 -20.61 -26.64
CA PRO A 12 -3.94 -20.41 -26.39
C PRO A 12 -3.16 -19.48 -27.36
N ASP A 13 -1.89 -19.38 -27.00
CA ASP A 13 -0.71 -19.33 -27.87
C ASP A 13 -0.20 -18.03 -28.49
N ALA A 14 1.09 -17.90 -28.23
CA ALA A 14 1.99 -16.89 -28.69
C ALA A 14 2.55 -17.26 -30.08
N LEU A 15 3.34 -16.33 -30.61
CA LEU A 15 4.32 -16.48 -31.69
C LEU A 15 3.75 -16.38 -33.12
N THR A 16 4.11 -15.29 -33.81
CA THR A 16 5.10 -15.30 -34.90
C THR A 16 5.00 -13.95 -35.64
N THR A 17 5.99 -13.09 -35.47
CA THR A 17 7.06 -12.81 -36.46
C THR A 17 6.66 -11.78 -37.51
N GLY A 18 7.37 -10.66 -37.46
CA GLY A 18 7.90 -9.99 -38.66
C GLY A 18 6.97 -9.01 -39.36
N SER A 19 7.25 -7.72 -39.24
CA SER A 19 7.94 -7.00 -40.33
C SER A 19 8.08 -5.51 -39.96
N ALA A 20 9.31 -5.04 -39.84
CA ALA A 20 9.67 -3.63 -39.98
C ALA A 20 10.23 -3.44 -41.41
N PRO A 21 10.52 -2.23 -41.92
CA PRO A 21 10.25 -0.88 -41.42
C PRO A 21 9.64 0.07 -42.48
N GLY A 22 9.15 1.23 -42.04
CA GLY A 22 8.85 2.36 -42.92
C GLY A 22 9.18 3.65 -42.20
N ALA A 23 10.33 4.25 -42.55
CA ALA A 23 10.78 5.53 -42.03
C ALA A 23 9.84 6.68 -42.51
N GLY A 24 9.50 7.59 -41.61
CA GLY A 24 8.69 8.76 -41.94
C GLY A 24 8.49 9.72 -40.77
N THR A 25 9.51 10.55 -40.55
CA THR A 25 9.43 12.01 -40.33
C THR A 25 8.27 12.59 -39.48
N GLY A 26 8.63 13.18 -38.32
CA GLY A 26 8.02 14.44 -37.85
C GLY A 26 7.04 14.36 -36.66
N PRO A 27 7.17 15.23 -35.64
CA PRO A 27 6.36 15.18 -34.42
C PRO A 27 5.15 16.13 -34.49
N VAL A 28 3.94 15.66 -34.20
CA VAL A 28 2.82 16.47 -33.65
C VAL A 28 1.62 15.58 -33.32
N ALA A 29 1.42 15.23 -32.05
CA ALA A 29 0.12 14.73 -31.57
C ALA A 29 0.02 14.90 -30.04
N GLY A 30 -0.09 16.15 -29.60
CA GLY A 30 -0.34 16.47 -28.19
C GLY A 30 -1.81 16.74 -27.91
N ARG A 31 -2.72 15.75 -28.06
CA ARG A 31 -4.01 15.75 -27.35
C ARG A 31 -4.77 14.41 -27.45
N ALA A 32 -4.67 13.59 -26.41
CA ALA A 32 -5.71 12.68 -25.92
C ALA A 32 -5.17 12.05 -24.63
N ALA A 33 -5.57 12.56 -23.47
CA ALA A 33 -6.51 11.85 -22.60
C ALA A 33 -5.90 10.59 -21.99
N GLU A 34 -5.28 10.71 -20.81
CA GLU A 34 -5.11 9.56 -19.92
C GLU A 34 -5.60 9.90 -18.52
N LEU A 35 -6.53 9.06 -18.10
CA LEU A 35 -7.24 9.07 -16.85
C LEU A 35 -6.31 8.82 -15.66
N GLY A 36 -6.59 9.52 -14.57
CA GLY A 36 -6.30 9.07 -13.21
C GLY A 36 -4.82 8.93 -12.88
N SER A 37 -4.12 10.05 -12.65
CA SER A 37 -2.84 10.00 -11.96
C SER A 37 -3.05 9.31 -10.60
N PRO A 38 -2.46 8.14 -10.32
CA PRO A 38 -2.40 7.66 -8.96
C PRO A 38 -1.63 8.72 -8.17
N LEU A 39 -2.28 9.35 -7.19
CA LEU A 39 -1.63 10.27 -6.25
C LEU A 39 -0.27 9.69 -5.87
N PRO A 40 0.84 10.46 -5.95
CA PRO A 40 2.17 9.96 -5.73
C PRO A 40 2.19 9.09 -4.49
N ARG A 41 2.37 7.79 -4.69
CA ARG A 41 2.37 6.79 -3.63
C ARG A 41 3.52 7.19 -2.72
N ALA A 42 3.20 7.78 -1.55
CA ALA A 42 4.18 8.38 -0.64
C ALA A 42 5.38 7.45 -0.52
N LYS A 43 6.61 7.97 -0.71
CA LYS A 43 7.85 7.19 -0.66
C LYS A 43 7.86 6.33 0.60
N ARG A 44 7.64 5.02 0.43
CA ARG A 44 7.60 4.04 1.51
C ARG A 44 9.04 3.68 1.83
N HIS A 45 9.60 4.30 2.87
CA HIS A 45 10.90 3.89 3.36
C HIS A 45 10.69 2.52 4.02
N ARG A 46 11.29 1.48 3.43
CA ARG A 46 11.21 0.10 3.93
C ARG A 46 12.15 -0.04 5.12
N VAL A 47 11.75 0.54 6.25
CA VAL A 47 12.57 0.61 7.46
C VAL A 47 12.09 -0.43 8.46
N LEU A 48 13.04 -1.08 9.11
CA LEU A 48 12.83 -2.03 10.19
C LEU A 48 12.86 -1.30 11.54
N LEU A 49 12.00 -0.31 11.74
CA LEU A 49 12.04 0.47 12.99
C LEU A 49 11.35 -0.29 14.12
N GLN A 50 11.96 -0.27 15.30
CA GLN A 50 11.23 -0.64 16.49
C GLN A 50 10.23 0.47 16.80
N GLY A 51 9.01 0.08 17.16
CA GLY A 51 7.97 0.97 17.58
C GLY A 51 7.34 0.50 18.88
N ARG A 52 6.71 1.41 19.59
CA ARG A 52 5.90 1.09 20.78
C ARG A 52 4.52 1.69 20.61
N ILE A 53 3.52 0.87 20.86
CA ILE A 53 2.11 1.26 20.82
C ILE A 53 1.70 1.60 22.24
N VAL A 54 1.20 2.81 22.43
CA VAL A 54 0.68 3.30 23.71
C VAL A 54 -0.84 3.26 23.64
N ALA A 55 -1.43 2.29 24.32
CA ALA A 55 -2.89 2.14 24.43
C ALA A 55 -3.29 2.30 25.90
N GLY A 56 -3.53 3.53 26.32
CA GLY A 56 -3.77 3.85 27.73
C GLY A 56 -2.55 3.51 28.59
N ALA A 57 -2.70 2.60 29.55
CA ALA A 57 -1.62 2.15 30.43
C ALA A 57 -0.76 1.01 29.85
N GLN A 58 -1.09 0.49 28.66
CA GLN A 58 -0.38 -0.63 28.03
C GLN A 58 0.62 -0.12 27.00
N LEU A 59 1.87 -0.58 27.12
CA LEU A 59 2.94 -0.29 26.18
C LEU A 59 3.36 -1.57 25.46
N GLN A 60 3.05 -1.67 24.17
CA GLN A 60 3.24 -2.90 23.42
C GLN A 60 4.29 -2.74 22.32
N PRO A 61 5.33 -3.60 22.28
CA PRO A 61 6.35 -3.51 21.25
C PRO A 61 5.74 -3.91 19.90
N CYS A 62 6.07 -3.14 18.87
CA CYS A 62 5.73 -3.42 17.49
C CYS A 62 6.92 -3.14 16.60
N VAL A 63 6.85 -3.63 15.36
CA VAL A 63 7.89 -3.38 14.37
C VAL A 63 7.26 -2.67 13.19
N ILE A 64 7.72 -1.47 12.92
CA ILE A 64 7.28 -0.72 11.74
C ILE A 64 7.94 -1.38 10.52
N ARG A 65 7.14 -1.66 9.51
CA ARG A 65 7.54 -2.29 8.24
C ARG A 65 7.60 -1.29 7.11
N ASP A 66 6.73 -0.30 7.19
CA ASP A 66 6.49 0.69 6.16
C ASP A 66 6.07 1.97 6.87
N LEU A 67 6.82 3.04 6.65
CA LEU A 67 6.51 4.36 7.19
C LEU A 67 6.33 5.33 6.02
N SER A 68 5.25 6.09 6.08
CA SER A 68 4.94 7.18 5.15
C SER A 68 4.54 8.42 5.94
N ARG A 69 4.48 9.59 5.28
CA ARG A 69 4.06 10.84 5.93
C ARG A 69 2.65 10.78 6.52
N SER A 70 1.73 10.05 5.88
CA SER A 70 0.32 9.98 6.27
C SER A 70 -0.06 8.73 7.07
N GLY A 71 0.86 7.79 7.28
CA GLY A 71 0.54 6.53 7.95
C GLY A 71 1.67 5.52 7.94
N ALA A 72 1.40 4.35 8.54
CA ALA A 72 2.39 3.29 8.69
C ALA A 72 1.77 1.90 8.59
N LYS A 73 2.54 0.94 8.09
CA LYS A 73 2.29 -0.48 8.30
C LYS A 73 3.19 -0.96 9.41
N ILE A 74 2.58 -1.55 10.43
CA ILE A 74 3.27 -2.16 11.56
C ILE A 74 3.01 -3.66 11.61
N ARG A 75 3.95 -4.39 12.19
CA ARG A 75 3.79 -5.77 12.63
C ARG A 75 3.71 -5.75 14.16
N VAL A 76 2.67 -6.36 14.70
CA VAL A 76 2.42 -6.45 16.14
C VAL A 76 1.94 -7.86 16.46
N ALA A 77 2.23 -8.33 17.67
CA ALA A 77 1.80 -9.65 18.09
C ALA A 77 0.25 -9.78 17.99
N PRO A 78 -0.27 -10.90 17.49
CA PRO A 78 -1.69 -11.08 17.19
C PRO A 78 -2.56 -11.06 18.45
N ARG A 79 -1.97 -11.33 19.62
CA ARG A 79 -2.63 -11.25 20.93
C ARG A 79 -2.84 -9.82 21.43
N ILE A 80 -2.18 -8.83 20.83
CA ILE A 80 -2.35 -7.44 21.23
C ILE A 80 -3.67 -6.91 20.66
N ALA A 81 -4.56 -6.46 21.52
CA ALA A 81 -5.72 -5.70 21.11
C ALA A 81 -5.28 -4.26 20.76
N LEU A 82 -5.47 -3.88 19.50
CA LEU A 82 -5.20 -2.52 19.04
C LEU A 82 -6.52 -1.74 19.07
N PRO A 83 -6.62 -0.65 19.84
CA PRO A 83 -7.78 0.22 19.76
C PRO A 83 -7.82 0.96 18.42
N ASP A 84 -8.96 1.58 18.10
CA ASP A 84 -9.10 2.38 16.86
C ASP A 84 -8.18 3.61 16.85
N ARG A 85 -7.86 4.17 18.02
CA ARG A 85 -6.96 5.32 18.21
C ARG A 85 -5.95 5.04 19.32
N PHE A 86 -4.68 5.29 19.03
CA PHE A 86 -3.57 5.12 19.97
C PHE A 86 -2.38 5.99 19.58
N ASP A 87 -1.43 6.14 20.49
CA ASP A 87 -0.18 6.80 20.17
C ASP A 87 0.86 5.76 19.75
N LEU A 88 1.53 6.02 18.63
CA LEU A 88 2.62 5.22 18.10
C LEU A 88 3.94 5.96 18.34
N VAL A 89 4.80 5.37 19.16
CA VAL A 89 6.18 5.79 19.32
C VAL A 89 7.01 5.10 18.26
N ILE A 90 7.64 5.89 17.39
CA ILE A 90 8.51 5.46 16.31
C ILE A 90 9.95 5.71 16.78
N ALA A 91 10.72 4.64 17.00
CA ALA A 91 12.15 4.75 17.28
C ALA A 91 12.92 4.78 15.95
N SER A 92 12.97 5.95 15.32
CA SER A 92 13.82 6.20 14.13
C SER A 92 15.15 6.82 14.57
N ASP A 93 15.66 7.82 13.84
CA ASP A 93 16.83 8.60 14.23
C ASP A 93 16.54 9.43 15.51
N GLU A 94 15.31 9.93 15.59
CA GLU A 94 14.76 10.60 16.77
C GLU A 94 13.48 9.88 17.22
N LEU A 95 13.26 9.81 18.53
CA LEU A 95 12.05 9.21 19.10
C LEU A 95 10.85 10.13 18.81
N ARG A 96 9.93 9.67 17.96
CA ARG A 96 8.74 10.45 17.60
C ARG A 96 7.48 9.76 18.07
N THR A 97 6.64 10.48 18.80
CA THR A 97 5.30 10.00 19.18
C THR A 97 4.27 10.65 18.28
N VAL A 98 3.52 9.84 17.55
CA VAL A 98 2.45 10.32 16.66
C VAL A 98 1.14 9.63 16.99
N ARG A 99 0.05 10.37 16.93
CA ARG A 99 -1.28 9.80 17.12
C ARG A 99 -1.69 9.06 15.86
N ALA A 100 -2.13 7.81 16.01
CA ALA A 100 -2.41 6.93 14.91
C ALA A 100 -3.78 6.27 15.06
N CYS A 101 -4.51 6.17 13.95
CA CYS A 101 -5.75 5.43 13.83
C CYS A 101 -5.52 4.08 13.16
N LEU A 102 -6.08 3.02 13.72
CA LEU A 102 -6.16 1.72 13.05
C LEU A 102 -7.11 1.81 11.85
N ARG A 103 -6.63 1.48 10.65
CA ARG A 103 -7.46 1.41 9.43
C ARG A 103 -7.81 -0.01 9.04
N TRP A 104 -6.87 -0.92 9.22
CA TRP A 104 -7.09 -2.33 8.93
C TRP A 104 -6.12 -3.18 9.73
N ARG A 105 -6.53 -4.42 10.00
CA ARG A 105 -5.69 -5.44 10.62
C ARG A 105 -5.86 -6.76 9.90
N ARG A 106 -4.74 -7.44 9.64
CA ARG A 106 -4.67 -8.76 9.00
C ARG A 106 -3.61 -9.59 9.74
N GLY A 107 -4.06 -10.43 10.67
CA GLY A 107 -3.19 -11.26 11.51
C GLY A 107 -2.24 -10.41 12.36
N GLU A 108 -0.94 -10.58 12.13
CA GLU A 108 0.12 -9.82 12.82
C GLU A 108 0.40 -8.44 12.19
N PHE A 109 -0.23 -8.11 11.05
CA PHE A 109 -0.01 -6.83 10.38
C PHE A 109 -1.18 -5.89 10.60
N ALA A 110 -0.88 -4.61 10.85
CA ALA A 110 -1.86 -3.55 10.96
C ALA A 110 -1.41 -2.34 10.15
N GLY A 111 -2.37 -1.70 9.48
CA GLY A 111 -2.17 -0.43 8.79
C GLY A 111 -2.81 0.69 9.57
N LEU A 112 -2.05 1.76 9.75
CA LEU A 112 -2.41 2.91 10.55
C LEU A 112 -2.33 4.18 9.70
N VAL A 113 -3.16 5.16 10.06
CA VAL A 113 -3.11 6.53 9.50
C VAL A 113 -2.78 7.48 10.63
N PHE A 114 -1.90 8.45 10.38
CA PHE A 114 -1.53 9.44 11.38
C PHE A 114 -2.56 10.57 11.43
N GLU A 115 -2.99 10.93 12.63
CA GLU A 115 -3.85 12.09 12.88
C GLU A 115 -2.96 13.31 13.17
N GLY A 116 -3.19 14.43 12.46
CA GLY A 116 -2.49 15.70 12.71
C GLY A 116 -1.14 15.88 11.99
N VAL A 117 -0.99 15.29 10.79
CA VAL A 117 0.16 15.51 9.88
C VAL A 117 -0.12 16.56 8.80
#